data_AF-A0A7K2SLB7-F1
#
_entry.id   AF-A0A7K2SLB7-F1
#
_cell.length_a   1.000
_cell.length_b   1.000
_cell.length_c   1.000
_cell.angle_alpha   90.00
_cell.angle_beta   90.00
_cell.angle_gamma   90.00
#
_symmetry.space_group_name_H-M   'P 1'
#
loop_
_entity.id
_entity.type
_entity.pdbx_description
1 polymer ?
#
loop_
_entity_poly.entity_id
_entity_poly.type
_entity_poly.pdbx_seq_one_letter_code
_entity_poly.pdbx_strand_id
1 'polypeptide(L)'
;MSAEHLISDEETRHIAEGFLGVSPWLGDVEWVNDIVIGPNAEYLAGFDGKFPADAKLREDQKWSWRVSFSDPAGTKKTLSHEAVLKGLSDIVYGDHEGAEGFRYMRIKQWFAEPAKDRRTIQLSTSDDSSICQRALYGKIVFSTGEAERLFGGKLDFFEDQRSGEDSPLTDSTSD
;
A
#
# COMPACT_ATOMS: atom_id res chain seq x y z
N MET A 1 22.21 -2.06 -13.08
CA MET A 1 20.85 -2.43 -13.53
C MET A 1 20.49 -1.51 -14.69
N SER A 2 20.05 -2.03 -15.85
CA SER A 2 19.71 -1.15 -16.98
C SER A 2 18.48 -0.32 -16.63
N ALA A 3 18.40 0.92 -17.12
CA ALA A 3 17.30 1.85 -16.87
C ALA A 3 15.92 1.32 -17.33
N GLU A 4 15.88 0.21 -18.07
CA GLU A 4 14.65 -0.42 -18.59
C GLU A 4 13.78 -1.09 -17.52
N HIS A 5 14.33 -1.35 -16.32
CA HIS A 5 13.62 -2.03 -15.22
C HIS A 5 13.30 -1.11 -14.04
N LEU A 6 13.56 0.21 -14.17
CA LEU A 6 13.23 1.15 -13.11
C LEU A 6 11.72 1.36 -13.03
N ILE A 7 11.18 1.21 -11.81
CA ILE A 7 9.80 1.58 -11.50
C ILE A 7 9.79 3.09 -11.24
N SER A 8 8.95 3.81 -11.97
CA SER A 8 8.83 5.28 -11.88
C SER A 8 7.95 5.74 -10.72
N ASP A 9 8.08 7.01 -10.34
CA ASP A 9 7.18 7.68 -9.38
C ASP A 9 5.72 7.53 -9.78
N GLU A 10 5.41 7.72 -11.07
CA GLU A 10 4.06 7.59 -11.61
C GLU A 10 3.50 6.17 -11.45
N GLU A 11 4.30 5.13 -11.69
CA GLU A 11 3.87 3.74 -11.49
C GLU A 11 3.55 3.46 -10.02
N THR A 12 4.43 3.90 -9.11
CA THR A 12 4.17 3.74 -7.67
C THR A 12 2.99 4.57 -7.18
N ARG A 13 2.73 5.72 -7.79
CA ARG A 13 1.58 6.57 -7.49
C ARG A 13 0.29 5.86 -7.88
N HIS A 14 0.21 5.31 -9.08
CA HIS A 14 -0.95 4.54 -9.53
C HIS A 14 -1.24 3.35 -8.61
N ILE A 15 -0.20 2.65 -8.14
CA ILE A 15 -0.36 1.58 -7.13
C ILE A 15 -0.98 2.13 -5.83
N ALA A 16 -0.51 3.28 -5.35
CA ALA A 16 -1.09 3.91 -4.15
C ALA A 16 -2.54 4.37 -4.37
N GLU A 17 -2.86 4.95 -5.53
CA GLU A 17 -4.22 5.33 -5.92
C GLU A 17 -5.15 4.12 -5.98
N GLY A 18 -4.69 3.01 -6.55
CA GLY A 18 -5.43 1.74 -6.60
C GLY A 18 -5.75 1.19 -5.22
N PHE A 19 -4.79 1.22 -4.30
CA PHE A 19 -5.00 0.84 -2.89
C PHE A 19 -6.02 1.75 -2.19
N LEU A 20 -5.89 3.07 -2.33
CA LEU A 20 -6.79 4.03 -1.69
C LEU A 20 -8.21 3.95 -2.25
N GLY A 21 -8.36 3.70 -3.55
CA GLY A 21 -9.66 3.53 -4.21
C GLY A 21 -10.49 2.35 -3.68
N VAL A 22 -9.84 1.35 -3.08
CA VAL A 22 -10.51 0.18 -2.47
C VAL A 22 -10.45 0.15 -0.95
N SER A 23 -9.98 1.23 -0.32
CA SER A 23 -9.81 1.33 1.13
C SER A 23 -10.67 2.46 1.72
N PRO A 24 -12.01 2.39 1.62
CA PRO A 24 -12.92 3.43 2.12
C PRO A 24 -12.93 3.56 3.65
N TRP A 25 -12.29 2.64 4.35
CA TRP A 25 -12.13 2.61 5.80
C TRP A 25 -10.93 3.42 6.30
N LEU A 26 -10.10 3.95 5.39
CA LEU A 26 -9.07 4.89 5.74
C LEU A 26 -9.69 6.24 6.11
N GLY A 27 -9.11 6.90 7.11
CA GLY A 27 -9.47 8.28 7.44
C GLY A 27 -9.04 9.27 6.35
N ASP A 28 -9.08 10.56 6.68
CA ASP A 28 -8.80 11.64 5.74
C ASP A 28 -7.49 11.43 4.97
N VAL A 29 -7.59 11.44 3.64
CA VAL A 29 -6.47 11.19 2.72
C VAL A 29 -5.91 12.53 2.26
N GLU A 30 -4.64 12.77 2.54
CA GLU A 30 -3.92 14.00 2.20
C GLU A 30 -2.80 13.70 1.22
N TRP A 31 -2.96 14.14 -0.03
CA TRP A 31 -1.93 14.04 -1.07
C TRP A 31 -1.02 15.27 -1.07
N VAL A 32 0.28 15.03 -1.18
CA VAL A 32 1.31 16.02 -1.44
C VAL A 32 2.08 15.57 -2.68
N ASN A 33 1.86 16.25 -3.81
CA ASN A 33 2.43 15.88 -5.11
C ASN A 33 3.75 16.58 -5.43
N ASP A 34 4.11 17.56 -4.61
CA ASP A 34 5.24 18.46 -4.86
C ASP A 34 6.25 18.34 -3.71
N ILE A 35 6.72 17.12 -3.44
CA ILE A 35 7.86 16.92 -2.55
C ILE A 35 9.13 16.71 -3.37
N VAL A 36 10.26 17.18 -2.84
CA VAL A 36 11.58 16.83 -3.36
C VAL A 36 12.19 15.75 -2.48
N ILE A 37 12.72 14.72 -3.13
CA ILE A 37 13.46 13.62 -2.49
C ILE A 37 14.88 13.59 -3.06
N GLY A 38 15.80 13.06 -2.28
CA GLY A 38 17.24 13.03 -2.59
C GLY A 38 18.06 13.76 -1.52
N PRO A 39 19.40 13.70 -1.62
CA PRO A 39 20.29 14.28 -0.62
C PRO A 39 20.05 15.78 -0.44
N ASN A 40 19.97 16.23 0.81
CA ASN A 40 19.77 17.63 1.18
C ASN A 40 18.46 18.25 0.61
N ALA A 41 17.48 17.44 0.23
CA ALA A 41 16.21 17.94 -0.28
C ALA A 41 15.52 18.84 0.75
N GLU A 42 15.62 18.54 2.03
CA GLU A 42 15.08 19.34 3.14
C GLU A 42 15.53 20.81 3.12
N TYR A 43 16.70 21.12 2.56
CA TYR A 43 17.22 22.49 2.46
C TYR A 43 16.62 23.29 1.28
N LEU A 44 15.86 22.64 0.39
CA LEU A 44 15.11 23.30 -0.66
C LEU A 44 13.70 23.73 -0.21
N ALA A 45 13.22 23.18 0.90
CA ALA A 45 11.94 23.58 1.45
C ALA A 45 12.02 25.00 2.02
N GLY A 46 10.99 25.81 1.76
CA GLY A 46 10.81 27.11 2.38
C GLY A 46 10.55 27.00 3.88
N PHE A 47 10.46 28.15 4.57
CA PHE A 47 10.13 28.21 5.99
C PHE A 47 8.76 27.58 6.34
N ASP A 48 7.86 27.49 5.38
CA ASP A 48 6.55 26.84 5.48
C ASP A 48 6.59 25.33 5.20
N GLY A 49 7.78 24.76 4.95
CA GLY A 49 7.99 23.35 4.61
C GLY A 49 7.60 22.99 3.18
N LYS A 50 7.25 23.97 2.32
CA LYS A 50 6.86 23.73 0.93
C LYS A 50 8.03 23.95 -0.02
N PHE A 51 8.05 23.19 -1.11
CA PHE A 51 9.05 23.36 -2.16
C PHE A 51 8.56 24.39 -3.19
N PRO A 52 9.40 25.36 -3.58
CA PRO A 52 9.09 26.25 -4.70
C PRO A 52 8.86 25.45 -5.98
N ALA A 53 7.80 25.74 -6.73
CA ALA A 53 7.49 25.02 -7.98
C ALA A 53 8.60 25.15 -9.04
N ASP A 54 9.39 26.22 -8.98
CA ASP A 54 10.54 26.51 -9.84
C ASP A 54 11.89 26.13 -9.19
N ALA A 55 11.88 25.35 -8.10
CA ALA A 55 13.10 24.90 -7.44
C ALA A 55 14.01 24.15 -8.41
N LYS A 56 15.26 24.64 -8.52
CA LYS A 56 16.29 23.97 -9.31
C LYS A 56 16.83 22.77 -8.55
N LEU A 57 16.40 21.59 -8.98
CA LEU A 57 16.87 20.32 -8.42
C LEU A 57 18.33 20.06 -8.82
N ARG A 58 19.08 19.45 -7.91
CA ARG A 58 20.39 18.87 -8.19
C ARG A 58 20.24 17.57 -8.99
N GLU A 59 21.33 17.07 -9.57
CA GLU A 59 21.33 15.85 -10.39
C GLU A 59 20.81 14.60 -9.64
N ASP A 60 20.93 14.58 -8.31
CA ASP A 60 20.51 13.49 -7.42
C ASP A 60 19.17 13.75 -6.71
N GLN A 61 18.48 14.83 -7.08
CA GLN A 61 17.17 15.21 -6.54
C GLN A 61 16.08 15.04 -7.58
N LYS A 62 14.89 14.61 -7.15
CA LYS A 62 13.72 14.51 -8.02
C LYS A 62 12.44 14.92 -7.30
N TRP A 63 11.47 15.37 -8.07
CA TRP A 63 10.09 15.54 -7.61
C TRP A 63 9.47 14.16 -7.37
N SER A 64 8.63 14.08 -6.34
CA SER A 64 7.94 12.86 -5.93
C SER A 64 6.64 13.20 -5.22
N TRP A 65 5.94 12.16 -4.77
CA TRP A 65 4.67 12.25 -4.10
C TRP A 65 4.72 11.58 -2.73
N ARG A 66 3.80 12.02 -1.87
CA ARG A 66 3.49 11.41 -0.59
C ARG A 66 1.99 11.49 -0.35
N VAL A 67 1.44 10.44 0.23
CA VAL A 67 0.06 10.46 0.74
C VAL A 67 0.06 10.05 2.20
N SER A 68 -0.68 10.79 3.01
CA SER A 68 -0.92 10.45 4.42
C SER A 68 -2.40 10.16 4.65
N PHE A 69 -2.67 9.23 5.55
CA PHE A 69 -4.03 8.83 5.95
C PHE A 69 -4.00 8.19 7.33
N SER A 70 -5.16 7.94 7.92
CA SER A 70 -5.27 7.20 9.19
C SER A 70 -5.80 5.79 8.94
N ASP A 71 -5.19 4.78 9.57
CA ASP A 71 -5.71 3.41 9.56
C ASP A 71 -6.93 3.26 10.50
N PRO A 72 -7.64 2.11 10.53
CA PRO A 72 -8.81 1.89 11.38
C PRO A 72 -8.52 2.00 12.87
N ALA A 73 -7.26 1.84 13.28
CA ALA A 73 -6.84 2.04 14.65
C ALA A 73 -6.54 3.52 14.98
N GLY A 74 -6.76 4.44 14.03
CA GLY A 74 -6.47 5.86 14.15
C GLY A 74 -4.98 6.19 14.03
N THR A 75 -4.14 5.25 13.60
CA THR A 75 -2.70 5.49 13.45
C THR A 75 -2.44 6.21 12.13
N LYS A 76 -1.76 7.36 12.19
CA LYS A 76 -1.32 8.06 10.97
C LYS A 76 -0.28 7.22 10.23
N LYS A 77 -0.54 6.98 8.95
CA LYS A 77 0.31 6.25 8.01
C LYS A 77 0.67 7.16 6.85
N THR A 78 1.77 6.82 6.20
CA THR A 78 2.28 7.55 5.05
C THR A 78 2.79 6.56 4.01
N LEU A 79 2.36 6.73 2.76
CA LEU A 79 2.95 6.11 1.59
C LEU A 79 3.73 7.16 0.80
N SER A 80 4.87 6.74 0.24
CA SER A 80 5.66 7.49 -0.73
C SER A 80 6.14 6.52 -1.81
N HIS A 81 6.75 7.07 -2.86
CA HIS A 81 7.42 6.27 -3.88
C HIS A 81 8.36 5.21 -3.27
N GLU A 82 9.24 5.59 -2.35
CA GLU A 82 10.19 4.66 -1.69
C GLU A 82 9.49 3.58 -0.87
N ALA A 83 8.42 3.94 -0.16
CA ALA A 83 7.66 2.97 0.63
C ALA A 83 7.02 1.91 -0.27
N VAL A 84 6.41 2.33 -1.38
CA VAL A 84 5.82 1.42 -2.36
C VAL A 84 6.89 0.55 -3.02
N LEU A 85 8.04 1.12 -3.40
CA LEU A 85 9.17 0.35 -3.92
C LEU A 85 9.65 -0.70 -2.91
N LYS A 86 9.72 -0.34 -1.63
CA LYS A 86 10.08 -1.30 -0.58
C LYS A 86 9.06 -2.43 -0.48
N GLY A 87 7.76 -2.11 -0.44
CA GLY A 87 6.70 -3.14 -0.40
C GLY A 87 6.74 -4.07 -1.61
N LEU A 88 6.98 -3.52 -2.81
CA LEU A 88 7.15 -4.28 -4.04
C LEU A 88 8.40 -5.17 -3.99
N SER A 89 9.53 -4.63 -3.52
CA SER A 89 10.78 -5.38 -3.34
C SER A 89 10.59 -6.54 -2.36
N ASP A 90 9.91 -6.30 -1.23
CA ASP A 90 9.61 -7.32 -0.23
C ASP A 90 8.75 -8.46 -0.83
N ILE A 91 7.84 -8.15 -1.75
CA ILE A 91 7.04 -9.15 -2.47
C ILE A 91 7.88 -9.91 -3.51
N VAL A 92 8.63 -9.20 -4.33
CA VAL A 92 9.35 -9.76 -5.47
C VAL A 92 10.50 -10.64 -5.03
N TYR A 93 11.32 -10.13 -4.11
CA TYR A 93 12.55 -10.78 -3.66
C TYR A 93 12.41 -11.49 -2.31
N GLY A 94 11.28 -11.33 -1.62
CA GLY A 94 10.99 -12.06 -0.40
C GLY A 94 10.68 -13.54 -0.66
N ASP A 95 10.95 -14.35 0.36
CA ASP A 95 10.61 -15.76 0.38
C ASP A 95 9.14 -15.92 0.82
N HIS A 96 8.28 -16.32 -0.12
CA HIS A 96 6.84 -16.45 0.09
C HIS A 96 6.42 -17.85 -0.36
N GLU A 97 6.40 -18.81 0.57
CA GLU A 97 5.95 -20.18 0.30
C GLU A 97 4.41 -20.29 0.33
N GLY A 98 3.89 -21.35 -0.30
CA GLY A 98 2.47 -21.69 -0.25
C GLY A 98 1.55 -20.63 -0.87
N ALA A 99 0.41 -20.39 -0.22
CA ALA A 99 -0.66 -19.54 -0.76
C ALA A 99 -0.27 -18.06 -0.93
N GLU A 100 0.74 -17.57 -0.20
CA GLU A 100 1.25 -16.20 -0.40
C GLU A 100 2.05 -16.08 -1.70
N GLY A 101 2.92 -17.06 -1.99
CA GLY A 101 3.68 -17.11 -3.24
C GLY A 101 2.78 -17.10 -4.47
N PHE A 102 1.68 -17.88 -4.44
CA PHE A 102 0.68 -17.89 -5.51
C PHE A 102 -0.02 -16.54 -5.69
N ARG A 103 -0.41 -15.89 -4.59
CA ARG A 103 -1.04 -14.56 -4.63
C ARG A 103 -0.13 -13.50 -5.26
N TYR A 104 1.18 -13.60 -5.04
CA TYR A 104 2.14 -12.63 -5.54
C TYR A 104 2.66 -12.93 -6.96
N MET A 105 2.25 -14.03 -7.60
CA MET A 105 2.75 -14.39 -8.93
C MET A 105 2.51 -13.29 -9.98
N ARG A 106 1.33 -12.67 -10.00
CA ARG A 106 1.03 -11.60 -10.96
C ARG A 106 1.88 -10.36 -10.75
N ILE A 107 2.13 -9.98 -9.49
CA ILE A 107 3.04 -8.87 -9.14
C ILE A 107 4.47 -9.19 -9.57
N LYS A 108 4.94 -10.41 -9.29
CA LYS A 108 6.28 -10.88 -9.70
C LYS A 108 6.45 -10.88 -11.22
N GLN A 109 5.43 -11.36 -11.94
CA GLN A 109 5.43 -11.34 -13.40
C GLN A 109 5.46 -9.90 -13.92
N TRP A 110 4.55 -9.04 -13.46
CA TRP A 110 4.50 -7.63 -13.82
C TRP A 110 5.84 -6.92 -13.58
N PHE A 111 6.51 -7.19 -12.46
CA PHE A 111 7.81 -6.59 -12.14
C PHE A 111 8.93 -7.04 -13.10
N ALA A 112 8.88 -8.28 -13.58
CA ALA A 112 9.88 -8.82 -14.50
C ALA A 112 9.76 -8.25 -15.92
N GLU A 113 8.64 -7.61 -16.26
CA GLU A 113 8.43 -7.01 -17.57
C GLU A 113 9.22 -5.70 -17.77
N PRO A 114 9.71 -5.43 -18.99
CA PRO A 114 10.31 -4.14 -19.33
C PRO A 114 9.37 -2.97 -19.06
N ALA A 115 9.91 -1.78 -18.75
CA ALA A 115 9.10 -0.62 -18.38
C ALA A 115 8.04 -0.21 -19.43
N LYS A 116 8.29 -0.46 -20.72
CA LYS A 116 7.31 -0.18 -21.78
C LYS A 116 6.10 -1.10 -21.70
N ASP A 117 6.35 -2.38 -21.46
CA ASP A 117 5.31 -3.43 -21.46
C ASP A 117 4.54 -3.41 -20.14
N ARG A 118 5.25 -3.24 -19.02
CA ARG A 118 4.68 -3.12 -17.68
C ARG A 118 3.62 -2.03 -17.56
N ARG A 119 3.82 -0.89 -18.22
CA ARG A 119 2.85 0.22 -18.26
C ARG A 119 1.54 -0.12 -18.99
N THR A 120 1.54 -1.17 -19.81
CA THR A 120 0.34 -1.66 -20.50
C THR A 120 -0.39 -2.73 -19.69
N ILE A 121 0.26 -3.29 -18.67
CA ILE A 121 -0.28 -4.34 -17.81
C ILE A 121 -0.84 -3.68 -16.54
N GLN A 122 -2.16 -3.73 -16.39
CA GLN A 122 -2.82 -3.26 -15.18
C GLN A 122 -2.73 -4.33 -14.08
N LEU A 123 -2.08 -3.98 -12.98
CA LEU A 123 -2.25 -4.70 -11.72
C LEU A 123 -3.71 -4.58 -11.26
N SER A 124 -4.24 -5.59 -10.56
CA SER A 124 -5.56 -5.42 -9.95
C SER A 124 -5.45 -4.60 -8.67
N THR A 125 -6.57 -4.07 -8.22
CA THR A 125 -6.64 -3.38 -6.93
C THR A 125 -6.23 -4.27 -5.74
N SER A 126 -6.36 -5.60 -5.88
CA SER A 126 -5.85 -6.55 -4.90
C SER A 126 -4.32 -6.62 -4.88
N ASP A 127 -3.68 -6.50 -6.04
CA ASP A 127 -2.22 -6.43 -6.11
C ASP A 127 -1.72 -5.11 -5.53
N ASP A 128 -2.34 -4.00 -5.93
CA ASP A 128 -2.00 -2.67 -5.47
C ASP A 128 -2.08 -2.58 -3.95
N SER A 129 -3.17 -3.12 -3.39
CA SER A 129 -3.37 -3.23 -1.95
C SER A 129 -2.35 -4.16 -1.29
N SER A 130 -2.00 -5.28 -1.92
CA SER A 130 -0.98 -6.18 -1.37
C SER A 130 0.39 -5.50 -1.26
N ILE A 131 0.79 -4.76 -2.30
CA ILE A 131 2.03 -3.98 -2.33
C ILE A 131 2.01 -2.92 -1.23
N CYS A 132 0.94 -2.13 -1.14
CA CYS A 132 0.82 -1.06 -0.15
C CYS A 132 0.76 -1.59 1.28
N GLN A 133 0.07 -2.70 1.52
CA GLN A 133 -0.01 -3.30 2.85
C GLN A 133 1.34 -3.90 3.29
N ARG A 134 2.09 -4.53 2.38
CA ARG A 134 3.48 -4.94 2.66
C ARG A 134 4.36 -3.73 2.97
N ALA A 135 4.22 -2.63 2.24
CA ALA A 135 4.95 -1.39 2.51
C ALA A 135 4.65 -0.81 3.92
N LEU A 136 3.38 -0.81 4.32
CA LEU A 136 2.92 -0.15 5.55
C LEU A 136 3.02 -1.01 6.81
N TYR A 137 2.76 -2.30 6.67
CA TYR A 137 2.56 -3.22 7.80
C TYR A 137 3.53 -4.40 7.77
N GLY A 138 4.31 -4.57 6.69
CA GLY A 138 5.18 -5.73 6.49
C GLY A 138 4.42 -7.03 6.22
N LYS A 139 3.08 -7.01 6.21
CA LYS A 139 2.19 -8.16 5.98
C LYS A 139 0.86 -7.68 5.41
N ILE A 140 0.05 -8.62 4.93
CA ILE A 140 -1.34 -8.35 4.59
C ILE A 140 -2.16 -8.34 5.89
N VAL A 141 -2.81 -7.22 6.17
CA VAL A 141 -3.63 -6.99 7.38
C VAL A 141 -5.12 -7.00 7.03
N PHE A 142 -5.46 -6.57 5.82
CA PHE A 142 -6.82 -6.46 5.33
C PHE A 142 -6.98 -7.30 4.07
N SER A 143 -8.01 -8.13 4.07
CA SER A 143 -8.41 -8.89 2.89
C SER A 143 -8.90 -7.92 1.81
N THR A 144 -8.38 -8.10 0.60
CA THR A 144 -8.98 -7.56 -0.62
C THR A 144 -9.99 -8.58 -1.12
N GLY A 145 -11.22 -8.18 -1.41
CA GLY A 145 -12.31 -9.11 -1.75
C GLY A 145 -12.04 -10.11 -2.89
N GLU A 146 -10.98 -9.95 -3.68
CA GLU A 146 -10.50 -10.98 -4.62
C GLU A 146 -9.87 -12.20 -3.93
N ALA A 147 -9.15 -12.02 -2.81
CA ALA A 147 -8.60 -13.12 -2.02
C ALA A 147 -9.73 -13.95 -1.38
N GLU A 148 -10.79 -13.30 -0.88
CA GLU A 148 -12.01 -13.95 -0.37
C GLU A 148 -12.76 -14.74 -1.46
N ARG A 149 -12.73 -14.26 -2.70
CA ARG A 149 -13.34 -14.94 -3.86
C ARG A 149 -12.54 -16.16 -4.32
N LEU A 150 -11.21 -16.08 -4.29
CA LEU A 150 -10.32 -17.17 -4.73
C LEU A 150 -10.18 -18.29 -3.68
N PHE A 151 -10.30 -17.96 -2.40
CA PHE A 151 -10.09 -18.92 -1.29
C PHE A 151 -11.33 -19.20 -0.44
N GLY A 152 -12.50 -18.73 -0.88
CA GLY A 152 -13.80 -19.18 -0.37
C GLY A 152 -14.02 -18.85 1.11
N GLY A 153 -14.33 -17.59 1.40
CA GLY A 153 -14.96 -17.25 2.69
C GLY A 153 -14.56 -15.90 3.22
N LYS A 154 -15.58 -15.08 3.51
CA LYS A 154 -15.51 -13.83 4.27
C LYS A 154 -14.95 -14.14 5.66
N LEU A 155 -13.67 -13.84 5.90
CA LEU A 155 -13.11 -13.84 7.24
C LEU A 155 -13.48 -12.50 7.87
N ASP A 156 -14.61 -12.45 8.57
CA ASP A 156 -15.00 -11.30 9.39
C ASP A 156 -14.01 -11.19 10.58
N PHE A 157 -12.86 -10.53 10.36
CA PHE A 157 -11.83 -10.26 11.38
C PHE A 157 -12.29 -9.35 12.54
N PHE A 158 -13.58 -8.96 12.56
CA PHE A 158 -14.17 -8.07 13.55
C PHE A 158 -15.10 -8.78 14.56
N GLU A 159 -15.35 -10.09 14.44
CA GLU A 159 -16.16 -10.80 15.46
C GLU A 159 -15.41 -10.96 16.79
N ASP A 160 -14.10 -11.21 16.78
CA ASP A 160 -13.31 -11.43 18.00
C ASP A 160 -13.12 -10.17 18.87
N GLN A 161 -13.47 -8.98 18.36
CA GLN A 161 -13.47 -7.73 19.14
C GLN A 161 -14.83 -7.38 19.76
N ARG A 162 -15.87 -8.20 19.56
CA ARG A 162 -17.14 -8.10 20.31
C ARG A 162 -17.12 -9.01 21.53
N SER A 163 -16.15 -8.84 22.41
CA SER A 163 -16.21 -9.38 23.76
C SER A 163 -16.65 -8.26 24.71
N GLY A 164 -17.94 -8.26 25.04
CA GLY A 164 -18.49 -7.34 26.03
C GLY A 164 -19.99 -7.53 26.22
N GLU A 165 -20.34 -8.11 27.37
CA GLU A 165 -21.64 -8.08 28.06
C GLU A 165 -22.65 -9.23 27.81
N ASP A 166 -22.51 -10.19 28.73
CA ASP A 166 -23.55 -10.76 29.60
C ASP A 166 -24.47 -11.87 29.09
N SER A 167 -24.04 -13.10 29.40
CA SER A 167 -24.97 -14.16 29.79
C SER A 167 -25.72 -13.78 31.07
N PRO A 168 -27.03 -14.06 31.13
CA PRO A 168 -27.62 -14.59 32.34
C PRO A 168 -27.90 -16.06 32.15
N LEU A 169 -27.30 -16.86 33.04
CA LEU A 169 -27.79 -18.17 33.46
C LEU A 169 -29.26 -18.09 33.93
N THR A 170 -29.87 -19.28 34.02
CA THR A 170 -31.17 -19.66 34.62
C THR A 170 -32.30 -19.83 33.58
N ASP A 171 -33.13 -20.86 33.59
CA ASP A 171 -33.17 -22.10 34.38
C ASP A 171 -33.99 -23.12 33.57
N SER A 172 -33.74 -24.40 33.79
CA SER A 172 -34.53 -25.49 33.22
C SER A 172 -35.85 -25.61 33.98
N THR A 173 -36.99 -25.64 33.28
CA THR A 173 -38.13 -26.47 33.69
C THR A 173 -38.99 -26.82 32.49
N SER A 174 -39.11 -28.12 32.25
CA SER A 174 -40.13 -28.77 31.41
C SER A 174 -41.42 -28.92 32.21
N ASP A 175 -42.56 -28.53 31.63
CA ASP A 175 -43.73 -29.37 31.29
C ASP A 175 -44.83 -28.50 30.63
#